data_AF-A0AAU9PPZ7-F1
#
_entry.id   AF-A0AAU9PPZ7-F1
#
_cell.length_a   1.000
_cell.length_b   1.000
_cell.length_c   1.000
_cell.angle_alpha   90.00
_cell.angle_beta   90.00
_cell.angle_gamma   90.00
#
_symmetry.space_group_name_H-M   'P 1'
#
loop_
_entity.id
_entity.type
_entity.pdbx_description
1 polymer ?
#
loop_
_entity_poly.entity_id
_entity_poly.type
_entity_poly.pdbx_seq_one_letter_code
_entity_poly.pdbx_strand_id
1 'polypeptide(L)'
;MNVATYIAACKARGSDLRCHFKNTRETTHALRKMPLIKAKRYLEDVLIHKQAIPFIRFCRGVGRTTQAKNRHSNGQGRWPAKSAKFILDLLKNAESNAEVKGLDVDALFISHIQVNQAQKQRRRTYRTLVMEAKLGDGDYYYDMSYLVPYSNLTLKEMGMSLIQPFLLSLMIMELLMKNPRAKTTKDQR
;
A
#
# COMPACT_ATOMS: atom_id res chain seq x y z
N MET A 1 31.11 -9.75 -9.97
CA MET A 1 30.91 -8.70 -8.93
C MET A 1 29.47 -8.26 -9.00
N ASN A 2 28.69 -8.50 -7.93
CA ASN A 2 27.30 -8.06 -7.83
C ASN A 2 27.30 -6.53 -7.80
N VAL A 3 27.04 -5.91 -8.96
CA VAL A 3 26.56 -4.54 -9.02
C VAL A 3 25.14 -4.53 -8.43
N ALA A 4 25.08 -4.60 -7.10
CA ALA A 4 23.97 -4.04 -6.37
C ALA A 4 23.97 -2.57 -6.74
N THR A 5 23.09 -2.21 -7.67
CA THR A 5 22.71 -0.83 -7.90
C THR A 5 22.41 -0.25 -6.52
N TYR A 6 23.27 0.64 -6.03
CA TYR A 6 23.06 1.40 -4.80
C TYR A 6 21.91 2.39 -5.06
N ILE A 7 20.70 1.85 -5.21
CA ILE A 7 19.49 2.64 -5.21
C ILE A 7 19.33 3.06 -3.76
N ALA A 8 19.63 4.33 -3.48
CA ALA A 8 19.39 5.01 -2.22
C ALA A 8 17.90 4.87 -1.85
N ALA A 9 17.60 3.78 -1.13
CA ALA A 9 16.25 3.37 -0.83
C ALA A 9 16.13 2.73 0.55
N CYS A 10 15.13 3.17 1.31
CA CYS A 10 14.71 2.51 2.53
C CYS A 10 13.49 1.62 2.26
N LYS A 11 13.36 0.58 3.08
CA LYS A 11 12.25 -0.38 3.01
C LYS A 11 11.63 -0.56 4.38
N ALA A 12 10.31 -0.67 4.41
CA ALA A 12 9.55 -1.08 5.58
C ALA A 12 8.53 -2.15 5.19
N ARG A 13 8.33 -3.13 6.08
CA ARG A 13 7.44 -4.26 5.88
C ARG A 13 6.69 -4.58 7.17
N GLY A 14 5.42 -4.93 7.04
CA GLY A 14 4.63 -5.53 8.12
C GLY A 14 3.94 -6.78 7.60
N SER A 15 4.06 -7.88 8.34
CA SER A 15 3.35 -9.14 8.11
C SER A 15 2.22 -9.31 9.14
N ASP A 16 1.17 -10.00 8.73
CA ASP A 16 0.04 -10.36 9.58
C ASP A 16 -0.64 -9.21 10.36
N LEU A 17 -0.73 -8.05 9.72
CA LEU A 17 -1.37 -6.87 10.32
C LEU A 17 -2.88 -7.05 10.41
N ARG A 18 -3.45 -6.87 11.61
CA ARG A 18 -4.89 -7.01 11.88
C ARG A 18 -5.70 -5.78 11.43
N CYS A 19 -5.77 -5.55 10.13
CA CYS A 19 -6.54 -4.49 9.50
C CYS A 19 -7.38 -5.02 8.33
N HIS A 20 -8.32 -4.21 7.85
CA HIS A 20 -9.19 -4.63 6.76
C HIS A 20 -8.47 -4.45 5.41
N PHE A 21 -8.38 -5.50 4.60
CA PHE A 21 -7.61 -5.48 3.35
C PHE A 21 -8.07 -4.40 2.38
N LYS A 22 -9.38 -4.35 2.11
CA LYS A 22 -9.96 -3.40 1.15
C LYS A 22 -9.65 -1.94 1.53
N ASN A 23 -9.91 -1.57 2.78
CA ASN A 23 -9.64 -0.22 3.30
C ASN A 23 -8.15 0.14 3.22
N THR A 24 -7.27 -0.79 3.60
CA THR A 24 -5.83 -0.57 3.59
C THR A 24 -5.32 -0.40 2.16
N ARG A 25 -5.81 -1.20 1.22
CA ARG A 25 -5.47 -1.08 -0.20
C ARG A 25 -5.85 0.30 -0.77
N GLU A 26 -7.07 0.77 -0.55
CA GLU A 26 -7.49 2.10 -1.02
C GLU A 26 -6.64 3.22 -0.37
N THR A 27 -6.35 3.09 0.93
CA THR A 27 -5.47 4.02 1.65
C THR A 27 -4.06 4.07 1.05
N THR A 28 -3.44 2.90 0.84
CA THR A 28 -2.10 2.83 0.23
C THR A 28 -2.07 3.35 -1.20
N HIS A 29 -3.15 3.14 -1.96
CA HIS A 29 -3.23 3.63 -3.33
C HIS A 29 -3.28 5.16 -3.36
N ALA A 30 -3.96 5.78 -2.39
CA ALA A 30 -4.01 7.23 -2.25
C ALA A 30 -2.66 7.86 -1.88
N LEU A 31 -1.76 7.11 -1.23
CA LEU A 31 -0.43 7.58 -0.80
C LEU A 31 0.67 7.39 -1.86
N ARG A 32 0.39 6.63 -2.92
CA ARG A 32 1.40 6.32 -3.95
C ARG A 32 1.89 7.60 -4.61
N LYS A 33 3.22 7.73 -4.79
CA LYS A 33 3.88 8.91 -5.38
C LYS A 33 3.78 10.21 -4.57
N MET A 34 3.46 10.13 -3.27
CA MET A 34 3.52 11.30 -2.38
C MET A 34 4.87 11.43 -1.69
N PRO A 35 5.32 12.65 -1.36
CA PRO A 35 6.46 12.85 -0.47
C PRO A 35 6.09 12.45 0.96
N LEU A 36 7.08 11.99 1.73
CA LEU A 36 6.87 11.40 3.07
C LEU A 36 6.12 12.35 4.01
N ILE A 37 6.56 13.60 4.08
CA ILE A 37 6.00 14.63 4.97
C ILE A 37 4.52 14.86 4.66
N LYS A 38 4.17 14.97 3.36
CA LYS A 38 2.79 15.14 2.92
C LYS A 38 1.95 13.90 3.20
N ALA A 39 2.52 12.71 3.03
CA ALA A 39 1.84 11.45 3.32
C ALA A 39 1.46 11.33 4.81
N LYS A 40 2.37 11.68 5.73
CA LYS A 40 2.10 11.70 7.18
C LYS A 40 0.99 12.68 7.54
N ARG A 41 1.11 13.94 7.10
CA ARG A 41 0.09 14.98 7.34
C ARG A 41 -1.28 14.57 6.79
N TYR A 42 -1.30 13.95 5.60
CA TYR A 42 -2.55 13.45 5.03
C TYR A 42 -3.19 12.36 5.88
N LEU A 43 -2.41 11.42 6.42
CA LEU A 43 -2.95 10.37 7.29
C LEU A 43 -3.46 10.94 8.62
N GLU A 44 -2.81 11.95 9.18
CA GLU A 44 -3.28 12.67 10.37
C GLU A 44 -4.59 13.41 10.09
N ASP A 45 -4.70 14.10 8.95
CA ASP A 45 -5.94 14.76 8.53
C ASP A 45 -7.09 13.77 8.32
N VAL A 46 -6.79 12.55 7.85
CA VAL A 46 -7.79 11.47 7.73
C VAL A 46 -8.27 11.01 9.10
N LEU A 47 -7.39 10.94 10.11
CA LEU A 47 -7.78 10.58 11.47
C LEU A 47 -8.69 11.64 12.11
N ILE A 48 -8.44 12.92 11.81
CA ILE A 48 -9.26 14.05 12.26
C ILE A 48 -10.50 14.27 11.35
N HIS A 49 -10.69 13.44 10.33
CA HIS A 49 -11.79 13.53 9.35
C HIS A 49 -11.83 14.83 8.51
N LYS A 50 -10.70 15.54 8.43
CA LYS A 50 -10.55 16.74 7.59
C LYS A 50 -10.46 16.39 6.10
N GLN A 51 -9.81 15.27 5.79
CA GLN A 51 -9.70 14.75 4.43
C GLN A 51 -10.15 13.29 4.35
N ALA A 52 -10.84 12.92 3.28
CA ALA A 52 -11.30 11.56 3.04
C ALA A 52 -10.33 10.77 2.15
N ILE A 53 -10.32 9.45 2.30
CA ILE A 53 -9.64 8.54 1.38
C ILE A 53 -10.61 8.15 0.27
N PRO A 54 -10.26 8.35 -1.01
CA PRO A 54 -11.11 7.93 -2.11
C PRO A 54 -11.14 6.41 -2.23
N PHE A 55 -12.33 5.83 -2.41
CA PHE A 55 -12.50 4.39 -2.67
C PHE A 55 -12.72 4.19 -4.16
N ILE A 56 -11.75 3.60 -4.84
CA ILE A 56 -11.72 3.49 -6.31
C ILE A 56 -12.19 2.10 -6.74
N ARG A 57 -11.55 1.04 -6.24
CA ARG A 57 -11.88 -0.34 -6.65
C ARG A 57 -12.99 -0.93 -5.80
N PHE A 58 -12.91 -0.76 -4.48
CA PHE A 58 -13.87 -1.35 -3.54
C PHE A 58 -14.97 -0.36 -3.15
N CYS A 59 -15.72 0.12 -4.15
CA CYS A 59 -16.69 1.22 -4.01
C CYS A 59 -18.16 0.79 -3.83
N ARG A 60 -18.47 -0.52 -3.94
CA ARG A 60 -19.84 -1.03 -3.80
C ARG A 60 -20.38 -0.80 -2.38
N GLY A 61 -21.46 -0.03 -2.25
CA GLY A 61 -22.08 0.32 -0.97
C GLY A 61 -21.33 1.42 -0.18
N VAL A 62 -20.44 2.18 -0.81
CA VAL A 62 -19.72 3.29 -0.16
C VAL A 62 -20.46 4.60 -0.40
N GLY A 63 -20.69 5.35 0.68
CA GLY A 63 -21.29 6.69 0.62
C GLY A 63 -20.41 7.72 -0.13
N ARG A 64 -21.06 8.76 -0.65
CA ARG A 64 -20.38 9.87 -1.32
C ARG A 64 -20.02 10.96 -0.31
N THR A 65 -18.84 11.55 -0.46
CA THR A 65 -18.34 12.61 0.41
C THR A 65 -17.80 13.76 -0.44
N THR A 66 -18.10 15.01 -0.07
CA THR A 66 -17.62 16.22 -0.77
C THR A 66 -16.08 16.29 -0.80
N GLN A 67 -15.43 15.92 0.30
CA GLN A 67 -13.97 15.86 0.42
C GLN A 67 -13.30 14.91 -0.59
N ALA A 68 -14.01 13.86 -1.03
CA ALA A 68 -13.47 12.89 -1.99
C ALA A 68 -13.54 13.42 -3.44
N LYS A 69 -14.41 14.41 -3.74
CA LYS A 69 -14.56 14.99 -5.08
C LYS A 69 -13.27 15.61 -5.59
N ASN A 70 -12.50 16.25 -4.70
CA ASN A 70 -11.24 16.90 -5.05
C ASN A 70 -10.15 15.91 -5.48
N ARG A 71 -10.29 14.62 -5.14
CA ARG A 71 -9.28 13.60 -5.44
C ARG A 71 -9.73 12.56 -6.45
N HIS A 72 -11.03 12.33 -6.59
CA HIS A 72 -11.54 11.34 -7.53
C HIS A 72 -12.96 11.67 -8.01
N SER A 73 -13.20 11.45 -9.30
CA SER A 73 -14.46 11.77 -10.00
C SER A 73 -15.67 11.03 -9.43
N ASN A 74 -15.50 9.82 -8.90
CA ASN A 74 -16.60 9.04 -8.31
C ASN A 74 -17.17 9.68 -7.03
N GLY A 75 -16.45 10.59 -6.37
CA GLY A 75 -16.90 11.29 -5.17
C GLY A 75 -17.16 10.37 -3.96
N GLN A 76 -16.75 9.10 -4.01
CA GLN A 76 -16.90 8.12 -2.94
C GLN A 76 -15.64 8.07 -2.08
N GLY A 77 -15.82 8.14 -0.76
CA GLY A 77 -14.70 8.13 0.18
C GLY A 77 -15.12 7.80 1.61
N ARG A 78 -14.16 7.36 2.43
CA ARG A 78 -14.34 7.06 3.86
C ARG A 78 -13.08 7.45 4.65
N TRP A 79 -13.17 7.36 5.97
CA TRP A 79 -12.07 7.58 6.92
C TRP A 79 -11.69 6.27 7.64
N PRO A 80 -10.89 5.37 7.01
CA PRO A 80 -10.45 4.13 7.63
C PRO A 80 -9.38 4.36 8.71
N ALA A 81 -9.81 4.75 9.91
CA ALA A 81 -8.92 5.11 11.02
C ALA A 81 -7.90 4.00 11.39
N LYS A 82 -8.33 2.73 11.43
CA LYS A 82 -7.44 1.61 11.76
C LYS A 82 -6.34 1.41 10.73
N SER A 83 -6.68 1.47 9.45
CA SER A 83 -5.70 1.33 8.37
C SER A 83 -4.74 2.51 8.32
N ALA A 84 -5.24 3.74 8.55
CA ALA A 84 -4.41 4.94 8.58
C ALA A 84 -3.35 4.87 9.69
N LYS A 85 -3.71 4.44 10.91
CA LYS A 85 -2.77 4.25 12.02
C LYS A 85 -1.64 3.28 11.66
N PHE A 86 -1.97 2.08 11.18
CA PHE A 86 -0.94 1.10 10.81
C PHE A 86 0.01 1.58 9.71
N ILE A 87 -0.50 2.32 8.73
CA ILE A 87 0.36 2.84 7.66
C ILE A 87 1.26 3.96 8.21
N LEU A 88 0.75 4.80 9.12
CA LEU A 88 1.54 5.83 9.77
C LEU A 88 2.69 5.23 10.59
N ASP A 89 2.44 4.15 11.32
CA ASP A 89 3.49 3.42 12.06
C ASP A 89 4.56 2.85 11.11
N LEU A 90 4.15 2.34 9.94
CA LEU A 90 5.09 1.85 8.94
C LEU A 90 5.89 2.95 8.26
N LEU A 91 5.33 4.14 8.08
CA LEU A 91 6.06 5.30 7.56
C LEU A 91 7.10 5.80 8.57
N LYS A 92 6.78 5.79 9.87
CA LYS A 92 7.74 6.08 10.93
C LYS A 92 8.89 5.07 10.95
N ASN A 93 8.58 3.79 10.80
CA ASN A 93 9.61 2.75 10.70
C ASN A 93 10.48 2.93 9.43
N ALA A 94 9.88 3.32 8.30
CA ALA A 94 10.62 3.60 7.08
C ALA A 94 11.56 4.81 7.21
N GLU A 95 11.16 5.83 7.96
CA GLU A 95 11.97 7.00 8.31
C GLU A 95 13.16 6.63 9.18
N SER A 96 12.95 5.88 10.28
CA SER A 96 14.07 5.39 11.10
C SER A 96 15.06 4.56 10.30
N ASN A 97 14.57 3.74 9.35
CA ASN A 97 15.44 3.00 8.44
C ASN A 97 16.18 3.88 7.42
N ALA A 98 15.65 5.07 7.11
CA ALA A 98 16.32 6.04 6.25
C ALA A 98 17.44 6.77 7.00
N GLU A 99 17.19 7.17 8.25
CA GLU A 99 18.18 7.78 9.15
C GLU A 99 19.37 6.86 9.38
N VAL A 100 19.12 5.57 9.67
CA VAL A 100 20.19 4.56 9.85
C VAL A 100 21.04 4.39 8.58
N LYS A 101 20.45 4.63 7.40
CA LYS A 101 21.16 4.58 6.12
C LYS A 101 21.83 5.90 5.73
N GLY A 102 21.67 6.96 6.53
CA GLY A 102 22.17 8.30 6.22
C GLY A 102 21.48 8.94 5.01
N LEU A 103 20.23 8.59 4.74
CA LEU A 103 19.42 9.18 3.68
C LEU A 103 18.72 10.45 4.19
N ASP A 104 18.62 11.48 3.35
CA ASP A 104 17.90 12.71 3.70
C ASP A 104 16.38 12.49 3.73
N VAL A 105 15.81 12.53 4.94
CA VAL A 105 14.39 12.24 5.23
C VAL A 105 13.42 13.21 4.53
N ASP A 106 13.85 14.44 4.25
CA ASP A 106 12.98 15.45 3.65
C ASP A 106 12.80 15.24 2.13
N ALA A 107 13.83 14.74 1.46
CA ALA A 107 13.81 14.40 0.04
C ALA A 107 13.14 13.05 -0.27
N LEU A 108 12.68 12.31 0.74
CA LEU A 108 12.11 10.98 0.57
C LEU A 108 10.69 11.01 -0.05
N PHE A 109 10.49 10.20 -1.09
CA PHE A 109 9.17 9.96 -1.67
C PHE A 109 8.79 8.48 -1.67
N ILE A 110 7.49 8.20 -1.62
CA ILE A 110 6.94 6.83 -1.68
C ILE A 110 6.90 6.39 -3.15
N SER A 111 7.83 5.53 -3.55
CA SER A 111 7.92 5.02 -4.93
C SER A 111 6.98 3.84 -5.15
N HIS A 112 7.02 2.88 -4.24
CA HIS A 112 6.24 1.66 -4.30
C HIS A 112 5.55 1.39 -2.97
N ILE A 113 4.29 1.01 -3.03
CA ILE A 113 3.53 0.53 -1.87
C ILE A 113 2.58 -0.58 -2.34
N GLN A 114 2.67 -1.74 -1.69
CA GLN A 114 1.87 -2.91 -2.04
C GLN A 114 1.24 -3.55 -0.82
N VAL A 115 -0.05 -3.85 -0.95
CA VAL A 115 -0.90 -4.53 0.02
C VAL A 115 -1.29 -5.90 -0.51
N ASN A 116 -0.95 -6.97 0.21
CA ASN A 116 -1.40 -8.33 -0.08
C ASN A 116 -2.32 -8.87 1.01
N GLN A 117 -3.19 -9.79 0.62
CA GLN A 117 -3.99 -10.57 1.57
C GLN A 117 -3.09 -11.62 2.20
N ALA A 118 -3.13 -11.72 3.53
CA ALA A 118 -2.50 -12.81 4.27
C ALA A 118 -3.57 -13.81 4.74
N GLN A 119 -3.13 -14.78 5.54
CA GLN A 119 -3.94 -15.92 5.94
C GLN A 119 -5.21 -15.46 6.68
N LYS A 120 -6.36 -15.99 6.24
CA LYS A 120 -7.66 -15.66 6.82
C LYS A 120 -7.84 -16.41 8.15
N GLN A 121 -8.06 -15.67 9.23
CA GLN A 121 -8.42 -16.26 10.52
C GLN A 121 -9.90 -16.66 10.53
N ARG A 122 -10.20 -17.90 10.93
CA ARG A 122 -11.57 -18.42 10.98
C ARG A 122 -12.18 -18.16 12.37
N ARG A 123 -13.40 -17.65 12.39
CA ARG A 123 -14.26 -17.48 13.59
C ARG A 123 -15.66 -17.94 13.23
N ARG A 124 -16.38 -18.56 14.17
CA ARG A 124 -17.77 -18.99 13.99
C ARG A 124 -18.71 -17.93 14.53
N THR A 125 -19.81 -17.68 13.82
CA THR A 125 -20.93 -16.84 14.26
C THR A 125 -22.22 -17.64 14.09
N TYR A 126 -23.05 -17.72 15.12
CA TYR A 126 -24.36 -18.37 15.05
C TYR A 126 -25.38 -17.38 14.47
N ARG A 127 -26.19 -17.83 13.49
CA ARG A 127 -27.33 -17.10 12.95
C ARG A 127 -28.61 -17.87 13.25
N THR A 128 -29.71 -17.16 13.45
CA THR A 128 -31.04 -17.76 13.59
C THR A 128 -31.39 -18.50 12.30
N LEU A 129 -31.90 -19.73 12.44
CA LEU A 129 -32.30 -20.59 11.33
C LEU A 129 -33.55 -20.00 10.64
N VAL A 130 -33.37 -19.37 9.48
CA VAL A 130 -34.48 -19.10 8.56
C VAL A 130 -34.00 -19.43 7.15
N MET A 131 -34.24 -20.68 6.73
CA MET A 131 -34.70 -21.02 5.38
C MET A 131 -35.02 -22.51 5.33
N GLU A 132 -36.32 -22.79 5.28
CA GLU A 132 -36.93 -24.06 4.93
C GLU A 132 -36.56 -24.44 3.49
N ALA A 133 -35.82 -25.53 3.34
CA ALA A 133 -35.92 -26.44 2.21
C ALA A 133 -35.61 -27.84 2.75
N LYS A 134 -36.64 -28.68 2.88
CA LYS A 134 -36.48 -30.07 3.31
C LYS A 134 -35.79 -30.86 2.21
N LEU A 135 -34.52 -31.19 2.43
CA LEU A 135 -33.89 -32.40 1.92
C LEU A 135 -33.33 -33.13 3.15
N GLY A 136 -33.61 -34.43 3.22
CA GLY A 136 -33.50 -35.26 4.43
C GLY A 136 -32.12 -35.35 5.06
N ASP A 137 -32.15 -35.86 6.29
CA ASP A 137 -31.06 -36.36 7.13
C ASP A 137 -29.87 -35.41 7.39
N GLY A 138 -30.14 -34.45 8.28
CA GLY A 138 -29.32 -34.28 9.49
C GLY A 138 -28.18 -33.26 9.45
N ASP A 139 -27.57 -33.00 8.31
CA ASP A 139 -26.38 -32.13 8.25
C ASP A 139 -26.71 -30.73 7.72
N TYR A 140 -27.35 -29.92 8.56
CA TYR A 140 -27.59 -28.50 8.31
C TYR A 140 -26.31 -27.68 8.49
N TYR A 141 -25.41 -27.70 7.51
CA TYR A 141 -24.29 -26.76 7.44
C TYR A 141 -24.56 -25.68 6.40
N TYR A 142 -24.99 -24.50 6.86
CA TYR A 142 -24.68 -23.31 6.09
C TYR A 142 -23.17 -23.06 6.25
N ASP A 143 -22.38 -23.30 5.19
CA ASP A 143 -20.99 -22.83 5.12
C ASP A 143 -20.97 -21.32 4.97
N MET A 144 -21.44 -20.65 6.01
CA MET A 144 -21.33 -19.22 6.14
C MET A 144 -19.95 -18.95 6.70
N SER A 145 -18.97 -19.07 5.83
CA SER A 145 -17.75 -18.26 5.89
C SER A 145 -18.13 -16.78 5.73
N TYR A 146 -18.93 -16.24 6.67
CA TYR A 146 -18.93 -14.83 7.00
C TYR A 146 -17.56 -14.52 7.59
N LEU A 147 -16.62 -14.40 6.66
CA LEU A 147 -15.29 -13.92 6.85
C LEU A 147 -15.41 -12.64 7.65
N VAL A 148 -15.13 -12.70 8.94
CA VAL A 148 -14.64 -11.51 9.63
C VAL A 148 -13.34 -11.20 8.91
N PRO A 149 -13.28 -10.17 8.04
CA PRO A 149 -12.09 -9.96 7.24
C PRO A 149 -11.14 -9.15 8.13
N TYR A 150 -10.67 -9.77 9.21
CA TYR A 150 -9.30 -9.54 9.62
C TYR A 150 -8.46 -10.33 8.63
N SER A 151 -8.47 -9.86 7.38
CA SER A 151 -7.45 -10.21 6.41
C SER A 151 -6.18 -9.64 6.98
N ASN A 152 -5.41 -10.49 7.64
CA ASN A 152 -4.04 -10.19 7.95
C ASN A 152 -3.40 -9.58 6.69
N LEU A 153 -2.64 -8.50 6.85
CA LEU A 153 -2.02 -7.82 5.73
C LEU A 153 -0.55 -8.18 5.71
N THR A 154 -0.09 -8.77 4.61
CA THR A 154 1.33 -8.75 4.26
C THR A 154 1.53 -7.53 3.38
N LEU A 155 2.03 -6.43 3.95
CA LEU A 155 2.56 -5.35 3.14
C LEU A 155 3.87 -5.83 2.53
N LYS A 156 4.02 -5.69 1.22
CA LYS A 156 5.27 -5.99 0.53
C LYS A 156 5.93 -4.65 0.27
N GLU A 157 6.99 -4.40 1.04
CA GLU A 157 8.01 -3.35 0.86
C GLU A 157 7.50 -1.99 0.37
N MET A 158 7.48 -1.02 1.28
CA MET A 158 7.51 0.38 0.85
C MET A 158 8.90 0.67 0.30
N GLY A 159 9.01 0.91 -1.00
CA GLY A 159 10.22 1.48 -1.57
C GLY A 159 10.13 2.99 -1.43
N MET A 160 11.11 3.59 -0.77
CA MET A 160 11.33 5.02 -0.88
C MET A 160 12.58 5.22 -1.71
N SER A 161 12.56 6.12 -2.68
CA SER A 161 13.73 6.41 -3.51
C SER A 161 13.94 7.92 -3.53
N LEU A 162 15.17 8.37 -3.81
CA LEU A 162 15.50 9.80 -3.91
C LEU A 162 15.28 10.37 -5.32
N ILE A 163 15.04 9.55 -6.35
CA ILE A 163 15.05 10.00 -7.75
C ILE A 163 13.73 9.65 -8.46
N GLN A 164 13.04 10.65 -9.03
CA GLN A 164 11.97 10.39 -10.01
C GLN A 164 12.54 9.52 -11.14
N PRO A 165 11.91 8.40 -11.56
CA PRO A 165 12.45 7.52 -12.60
C PRO A 165 12.78 8.23 -13.93
N PHE A 166 12.13 9.37 -14.19
CA PHE A 166 12.43 10.23 -15.34
C PHE A 166 13.84 10.85 -15.30
N LEU A 167 14.31 11.29 -14.13
CA LEU A 167 15.64 11.87 -13.97
C LEU A 167 16.74 10.80 -14.09
N LEU A 168 16.45 9.55 -13.70
CA LEU A 168 17.39 8.44 -13.89
C LEU A 168 17.59 8.11 -15.38
N SER A 169 16.52 8.14 -16.18
CA SER A 169 16.60 7.98 -17.64
C SER A 169 17.41 9.09 -18.29
N LEU A 170 17.19 10.34 -17.88
CA LEU A 170 17.92 11.49 -18.41
C LEU A 170 19.40 11.40 -18.04
N MET A 171 19.72 11.07 -16.77
CA MET A 171 21.08 11.00 -16.28
C MET A 171 21.87 9.83 -16.88
N ILE A 172 21.23 8.67 -17.10
CA ILE A 172 21.84 7.54 -17.82
C ILE A 172 22.08 7.90 -19.30
N MET A 173 21.13 8.56 -19.96
CA MET A 173 21.34 9.05 -21.34
C MET A 173 22.47 10.09 -21.39
N GLU A 174 22.53 11.01 -20.44
CA GLU A 174 23.57 12.04 -20.38
C GLU A 174 24.97 11.44 -20.11
N LEU A 175 25.05 10.40 -19.26
CA LEU A 175 26.28 9.64 -19.01
C LEU A 175 26.70 8.79 -20.22
N LEU A 176 25.76 8.19 -20.94
CA LEU A 176 26.03 7.45 -22.19
C LEU A 176 26.48 8.39 -23.31
N MET A 177 25.97 9.62 -23.36
CA MET A 177 26.41 10.63 -24.33
C MET A 177 27.76 11.27 -23.99
N LYS A 178 28.16 11.32 -22.71
CA LYS A 178 29.46 11.85 -22.26
C LYS A 178 30.62 10.83 -22.30
N ASN A 179 30.37 9.54 -22.54
CA ASN A 179 31.41 8.50 -22.58
C ASN A 179 31.20 7.45 -23.70
N PRO A 180 31.60 7.74 -24.95
CA PRO A 180 31.38 6.83 -26.10
C PRO A 180 32.30 5.58 -26.15
N ARG A 181 32.92 5.16 -25.04
CA ARG A 181 34.03 4.18 -25.02
C ARG A 181 33.76 2.81 -24.39
N ALA A 182 32.51 2.33 -24.40
CA ALA A 182 32.22 0.93 -24.04
C ALA A 182 31.49 0.22 -25.18
N LYS A 183 32.12 0.16 -26.36
CA LYS A 183 31.78 -0.86 -27.36
C LYS A 183 32.28 -2.21 -26.84
N THR A 184 31.36 -3.17 -26.82
CA THR A 184 31.55 -4.62 -26.74
C THR A 184 32.92 -5.10 -27.21
N THR A 185 33.73 -5.64 -26.30
CA THR A 185 34.87 -6.52 -26.63
C THR A 185 34.57 -7.94 -26.14
N LYS A 186 33.76 -8.65 -26.93
CA LYS A 186 33.74 -10.11 -27.00
C LYS A 186 33.97 -10.49 -28.45
N ASP A 187 35.24 -10.53 -28.82
CA ASP A 187 35.82 -11.37 -29.87
C ASP A 187 37.27 -10.92 -30.04
N GLN A 188 38.21 -11.68 -29.47
CA GLN A 188 39.51 -12.05 -30.05
C GLN A 188 40.17 -13.10 -29.14
N ARG A 189 40.20 -14.34 -29.66
CA ARG A 189 40.83 -15.59 -29.19
C ARG A 189 40.12 -16.36 -28.07
#